data_AF-A0A2X1KIG1-F1
#
_entry.id   AF-A0A2X1KIG1-F1
#
_cell.length_a   1.000
_cell.length_b   1.000
_cell.length_c   1.000
_cell.angle_alpha   90.00
_cell.angle_beta   90.00
_cell.angle_gamma   90.00
#
_symmetry.space_group_name_H-M   'P 1'
#
loop_
_entity.id
_entity.type
_entity.pdbx_description
1 polymer ?
#
loop_
_entity_poly.entity_id
_entity_poly.type
_entity_poly.pdbx_seq_one_letter_code
_entity_poly.pdbx_strand_id
1 'polypeptide(L)'
;MPKYALTVGVGTLLDAEEVMILVLGSQKALALQAAVEGCVNHMWTISCLQLHPKAIMVCDEPSTMELKVKTLRYFNELEAENIKDL
;
A
#
# COMPACT_ATOMS: atom_id res chain seq x y z
N MET A 1 22.04 -12.15 -11.03
CA MET A 1 20.87 -12.18 -10.13
C MET A 1 20.43 -13.63 -9.94
N PRO A 2 20.15 -14.12 -8.71
CA PRO A 2 19.66 -15.50 -8.47
C PRO A 2 18.30 -15.76 -9.14
N LYS A 3 18.05 -17.00 -9.60
CA LYS A 3 16.80 -17.38 -10.31
C LYS A 3 15.64 -17.74 -9.39
N TYR A 4 15.90 -18.04 -8.12
CA TYR A 4 14.92 -18.50 -7.15
C TYR A 4 15.13 -17.79 -5.81
N ALA A 5 14.03 -17.59 -5.08
CA ALA A 5 14.04 -17.02 -3.73
C ALA A 5 13.07 -17.82 -2.85
N LEU A 6 13.36 -17.87 -1.55
CA LEU A 6 12.42 -18.32 -0.53
C LEU A 6 11.71 -17.08 0.01
N THR A 7 10.38 -17.08 0.00
CA THR A 7 9.56 -15.96 0.46
C THR A 7 8.46 -16.47 1.38
N VAL A 8 7.97 -15.60 2.26
CA VAL A 8 6.73 -15.86 2.98
C VAL A 8 5.55 -15.87 2.02
N GLY A 9 4.49 -16.61 2.35
CA GLY A 9 3.25 -16.62 1.59
C GLY A 9 2.39 -15.40 1.89
N VAL A 10 1.43 -15.10 1.01
CA VAL A 10 0.46 -14.01 1.23
C VAL A 10 -0.38 -14.27 2.47
N GLY A 11 -0.81 -15.51 2.71
CA GLY A 11 -1.56 -15.88 3.92
C GLY A 11 -0.77 -15.60 5.20
N THR A 12 0.53 -15.95 5.20
CA THR A 12 1.41 -15.68 6.35
C THR A 12 1.56 -14.19 6.63
N LEU A 13 1.55 -13.32 5.61
CA LEU A 13 1.53 -11.88 5.80
C LEU A 13 0.21 -11.39 6.39
N LEU A 14 -0.92 -12.00 6.00
CA LEU A 14 -2.24 -11.64 6.51
C LEU A 14 -2.53 -12.17 7.92
N ASP A 15 -1.75 -13.13 8.41
CA ASP A 15 -1.83 -13.65 9.78
C ASP A 15 -1.13 -12.72 10.80
N ALA A 16 -0.44 -11.67 10.34
CA ALA A 16 0.19 -10.70 11.23
C ALA A 16 -0.85 -9.86 12.00
N GLU A 17 -0.48 -9.31 13.15
CA GLU A 17 -1.39 -8.41 13.87
C GLU A 17 -1.56 -7.08 13.13
N GLU A 18 -0.47 -6.57 12.55
CA GLU A 18 -0.42 -5.30 11.84
C GLU A 18 0.58 -5.41 10.69
N VAL A 19 0.24 -4.85 9.53
CA VAL A 19 1.10 -4.84 8.35
C VAL A 19 1.33 -3.41 7.89
N MET A 20 2.59 -3.00 7.85
CA MET A 20 3.03 -1.70 7.35
C MET A 20 3.84 -1.86 6.06
N ILE A 21 3.45 -1.14 5.01
CA ILE A 21 4.14 -1.14 3.72
C ILE A 21 4.69 0.26 3.43
N LEU A 22 5.94 0.32 2.96
CA LEU A 22 6.59 1.54 2.49
C LEU A 22 6.52 1.62 0.96
N VAL A 23 6.03 2.74 0.44
CA VAL A 23 5.88 2.98 -1.00
C VAL A 23 6.63 4.26 -1.36
N LEU A 24 7.71 4.11 -2.13
CA LEU A 24 8.62 5.18 -2.49
C LEU A 24 8.83 5.24 -4.01
N GLY A 25 8.73 6.44 -4.57
CA GLY A 25 9.01 6.76 -5.96
C GLY A 25 7.84 6.50 -6.91
N SER A 26 7.84 7.23 -8.02
CA SER A 26 6.81 7.15 -9.06
C SER A 26 6.69 5.79 -9.73
N GLN A 27 7.75 4.98 -9.73
CA GLN A 27 7.72 3.61 -10.28
C GLN A 27 6.71 2.70 -9.55
N LYS A 28 6.29 3.08 -8.33
CA LYS A 28 5.33 2.32 -7.53
C LYS A 28 3.90 2.86 -7.62
N ALA A 29 3.65 3.93 -8.37
CA ALA A 29 2.35 4.59 -8.38
C ALA A 29 1.20 3.70 -8.88
N LEU A 30 1.44 2.91 -9.93
CA LEU A 30 0.45 1.93 -10.42
C LEU A 30 0.17 0.82 -9.38
N ALA A 31 1.19 0.39 -8.64
CA ALA A 31 1.01 -0.61 -7.60
C ALA A 31 0.20 -0.05 -6.42
N LEU A 32 0.45 1.21 -6.04
CA LEU A 32 -0.33 1.89 -5.00
C LEU A 32 -1.79 2.08 -5.42
N GLN A 33 -2.03 2.47 -6.67
CA GLN A 33 -3.38 2.57 -7.21
C GLN A 33 -4.11 1.21 -7.16
N ALA A 34 -3.45 0.12 -7.57
CA ALA A 34 -4.04 -1.21 -7.47
C ALA A 34 -4.32 -1.64 -6.01
N ALA A 35 -3.47 -1.24 -5.06
CA ALA A 35 -3.64 -1.53 -3.64
C ALA A 35 -4.82 -0.77 -3.01
N VAL A 36 -5.00 0.51 -3.35
CA VAL A 36 -5.98 1.41 -2.70
C VAL A 36 -7.31 1.46 -3.46
N GLU A 37 -7.27 1.60 -4.79
CA GLU A 37 -8.47 1.83 -5.62
C GLU A 37 -8.86 0.62 -6.47
N GLY A 38 -7.97 -0.36 -6.62
CA GLY A 38 -8.21 -1.57 -7.39
C GLY A 38 -9.01 -2.63 -6.63
N CYS A 39 -9.51 -3.63 -7.34
CA CYS A 39 -10.14 -4.82 -6.74
C CYS A 39 -9.08 -5.82 -6.28
N VAL A 40 -9.39 -6.59 -5.23
CA VAL A 40 -8.57 -7.72 -4.77
C VAL A 40 -8.36 -8.72 -5.90
N ASN A 41 -7.11 -9.00 -6.27
CA ASN A 41 -6.75 -9.96 -7.31
C ASN A 41 -5.32 -10.50 -7.13
N HIS A 42 -5.00 -11.60 -7.81
CA HIS A 42 -3.71 -12.29 -7.69
C HIS A 42 -2.60 -11.74 -8.61
N MET A 43 -2.92 -10.88 -9.57
CA MET A 43 -1.91 -10.19 -10.39
C MET A 43 -1.24 -9.06 -9.59
N TRP A 44 -2.01 -8.42 -8.70
CA TRP A 44 -1.56 -7.39 -7.77
C TRP A 44 -1.72 -7.88 -6.35
N THR A 45 -0.84 -8.77 -5.90
CA THR A 45 -0.96 -9.41 -4.57
C THR A 45 -1.04 -8.42 -3.41
N ILE A 46 -0.50 -7.21 -3.55
CA ILE A 46 -0.62 -6.11 -2.57
C ILE A 46 -2.08 -5.73 -2.26
N SER A 47 -3.01 -5.97 -3.19
CA SER A 47 -4.44 -5.75 -2.98
C SER A 47 -5.03 -6.65 -1.87
N CYS A 48 -4.32 -7.71 -1.45
CA CYS A 48 -4.73 -8.53 -0.32
C CYS A 48 -4.83 -7.74 1.00
N LEU A 49 -4.12 -6.61 1.13
CA LEU A 49 -4.16 -5.76 2.31
C LEU A 49 -5.54 -5.18 2.59
N GLN A 50 -6.40 -5.09 1.58
CA GLN A 50 -7.80 -4.70 1.76
C GLN A 50 -8.59 -5.68 2.63
N LEU A 51 -8.11 -6.92 2.77
CA LEU A 51 -8.70 -7.96 3.63
C LEU A 51 -8.08 -7.99 5.03
N HIS A 52 -6.99 -7.25 5.27
CA HIS A 52 -6.29 -7.25 6.54
C HIS A 52 -6.97 -6.28 7.54
N PRO A 53 -7.22 -6.68 8.79
CA PRO A 53 -7.91 -5.82 9.76
C PRO A 53 -7.13 -4.56 10.15
N LYS A 54 -5.79 -4.58 10.04
CA LYS A 54 -4.91 -3.45 10.36
C LYS A 54 -3.77 -3.31 9.35
N ALA A 55 -4.01 -2.58 8.26
CA ALA A 55 -3.00 -2.32 7.23
C ALA A 55 -2.69 -0.83 7.12
N ILE A 56 -1.40 -0.50 7.05
CA ILE A 56 -0.89 0.86 6.92
C ILE A 56 0.01 0.94 5.69
N MET A 57 -0.18 1.97 4.87
CA MET A 57 0.70 2.28 3.73
C MET A 57 1.30 3.67 3.92
N VAL A 58 2.62 3.72 4.05
CA VAL A 58 3.38 4.97 4.14
C VAL A 58 3.94 5.29 2.76
N CYS A 59 3.53 6.43 2.22
CA CYS A 59 3.78 6.80 0.82
C CYS A 59 4.53 8.13 0.72
N ASP A 60 5.42 8.26 -0.26
CA ASP A 60 5.97 9.55 -0.68
C ASP A 60 5.07 10.20 -1.76
N GLU A 61 5.23 11.51 -1.98
CA GLU A 61 4.42 12.25 -2.96
C GLU A 61 4.49 11.64 -4.39
N PRO A 62 5.67 11.30 -4.96
CA PRO A 62 5.76 10.69 -6.29
C PRO A 62 5.00 9.38 -6.45
N SER A 63 4.87 8.57 -5.40
CA SER A 63 4.11 7.31 -5.47
C SER A 63 2.60 7.51 -5.56
N THR A 64 2.08 8.70 -5.23
CA THR A 64 0.63 8.97 -5.20
C THR A 64 0.05 9.47 -6.52
N MET A 65 0.88 9.65 -7.55
CA MET A 65 0.51 10.32 -8.81
C MET A 65 -0.61 9.64 -9.62
N GLU A 66 -0.81 8.34 -9.44
CA GLU A 66 -1.86 7.57 -10.14
C GLU A 66 -3.17 7.46 -9.34
N LEU A 67 -3.21 8.00 -8.12
CA LEU A 67 -4.41 8.03 -7.29
C LEU A 67 -5.35 9.15 -7.73
N LYS A 68 -6.66 8.95 -7.53
CA LYS A 68 -7.62 10.04 -7.73
C LYS A 68 -7.40 11.10 -6.66
N VAL A 69 -7.54 12.38 -7.07
CA VAL A 69 -7.43 13.55 -6.19
C VAL A 69 -8.31 13.42 -4.94
N LYS A 70 -9.54 12.87 -5.08
CA LYS A 70 -10.45 12.65 -3.96
C LYS A 70 -9.92 11.64 -2.93
N THR A 71 -9.23 10.61 -3.39
CA THR A 71 -8.65 9.54 -2.55
C THR A 71 -7.51 10.11 -1.74
N LEU A 72 -6.61 10.85 -2.40
CA LEU A 72 -5.48 11.50 -1.74
C LEU A 72 -5.95 12.52 -0.70
N ARG A 73 -6.95 13.36 -1.05
CA ARG A 73 -7.54 14.33 -0.10
C ARG A 73 -8.14 13.66 1.13
N TYR A 74 -8.88 12.57 0.94
CA TYR A 74 -9.48 11.82 2.04
C TYR A 74 -8.43 11.36 3.07
N PHE A 75 -7.33 10.75 2.62
CA PHE A 75 -6.28 10.27 3.53
C PHE A 75 -5.47 11.42 4.15
N ASN A 76 -5.20 12.49 3.40
CA ASN A 76 -4.52 13.66 3.96
C ASN A 76 -5.34 14.35 5.06
N GLU A 77 -6.66 14.43 4.90
CA GLU A 77 -7.55 14.99 5.93
C GLU A 77 -7.60 14.08 7.17
N LEU A 78 -7.64 12.76 6.96
CA LEU A 78 -7.70 11.76 8.03
C LEU A 78 -6.40 11.71 8.86
N GLU A 79 -5.24 11.77 8.20
CA GLU A 79 -3.92 11.66 8.83
C GLU A 79 -3.30 13.02 9.16
N ALA A 80 -4.03 14.13 8.98
CA ALA A 80 -3.51 15.47 9.17
C ALA A 80 -2.87 15.68 10.55
N GLU A 81 -3.43 15.11 11.62
CA GLU A 81 -2.87 15.22 12.96
C GLU A 81 -1.63 14.33 13.18
N ASN A 82 -1.58 13.18 12.51
CA ASN A 82 -0.50 12.21 12.66
C ASN A 82 0.75 12.59 11.85
N ILE A 83 0.59 13.45 10.83
CA ILE A 83 1.67 13.86 9.92
C ILE A 83 2.09 15.34 10.17
N LYS A 84 1.33 16.11 10.96
CA LYS A 84 1.55 17.55 11.20
C LYS A 84 2.94 17.92 11.73
N ASP A 85 3.60 17.02 12.46
CA ASP A 85 4.87 17.26 13.15
C ASP A 85 6.11 16.69 12.40
N LEU A 86 5.93 16.25 11.16
CA LEU A 86 7.00 15.81 10.24
C LEU A 86 7.45 16.94 9.30
#